data_AF-A0A7S1ME37-F1
#
_entry.id   AF-A0A7S1ME37-F1
#
_cell.length_a   1.000
_cell.length_b   1.000
_cell.length_c   1.000
_cell.angle_alpha   90.00
_cell.angle_beta   90.00
_cell.angle_gamma   90.00
#
_symmetry.space_group_name_H-M   'P 1'
#
loop_
_entity.id
_entity.type
_entity.pdbx_description
1 polymer ?
#
loop_
_entity_poly.entity_id
_entity_poly.type
_entity_poly.pdbx_seq_one_letter_code
_entity_poly.pdbx_strand_id
1 'polypeptide(L)'
;RWVELATAARGDAAAASVVPLGQLQVLDPVQMEQMHKLLKTLPDAIHYNLTQHTFPRTMAFQQLKVSACGHELGSSMLFSRRIGFSGTPSNLLPLDLGDCSYEPGSDGRIVSALTNPKVTSAEQLPADWSPAVLLHRVATASPPFHALIDTGALITNMDNRDVAAYLMNHLPPTFDAVVYLDSADRQMALLRANRLTVPVSQCGVPLAKRFTFFDQNHTTGTDVKQAQTAVAVVTIGKDMVFRDYAQGAYRMRGIGQGQRIHLYVIPEVAGRIAHVLGTKHATGRPEVDVPAWLLLNAMRIEGLQSVKLAAQEVANVFRKR
;
A
#
# COMPACT_ATOMS: atom_id res chain seq x y z
N ARG A 1 -12.61 -3.36 -44.58
CA ARG A 1 -12.27 -3.76 -43.19
C ARG A 1 -13.48 -4.05 -42.28
N TRP A 2 -14.24 -3.07 -41.75
CA TRP A 2 -15.34 -3.40 -40.80
C TRP A 2 -16.45 -4.25 -41.42
N VAL A 3 -16.82 -3.98 -42.66
CA VAL A 3 -17.80 -4.80 -43.41
C VAL A 3 -17.30 -6.24 -43.54
N GLU A 4 -16.04 -6.45 -43.92
CA GLU A 4 -15.43 -7.80 -44.03
C GLU A 4 -15.42 -8.53 -42.68
N LEU A 5 -15.03 -7.85 -41.60
CA LEU A 5 -15.00 -8.43 -40.24
C LEU A 5 -16.41 -8.78 -39.73
N ALA A 6 -17.38 -7.90 -39.94
CA ALA A 6 -18.77 -8.13 -39.52
C ALA A 6 -19.44 -9.25 -40.33
N THR A 7 -19.14 -9.33 -41.63
CA THR A 7 -19.57 -10.40 -42.51
C THR A 7 -18.98 -11.75 -42.08
N ALA A 8 -17.68 -11.81 -41.80
CA ALA A 8 -17.03 -13.02 -41.31
C ALA A 8 -17.60 -13.50 -39.96
N ALA A 9 -18.00 -12.57 -39.09
CA ALA A 9 -18.56 -12.89 -37.78
C ALA A 9 -20.03 -13.38 -37.80
N ARG A 10 -20.79 -13.09 -38.85
CA ARG A 10 -22.24 -13.42 -38.95
C ARG A 10 -22.58 -14.57 -39.89
N GLY A 11 -21.60 -15.09 -40.62
CA GLY A 11 -21.79 -16.13 -41.62
C GLY A 11 -22.41 -15.62 -42.94
N ASP A 12 -22.22 -16.41 -44.00
CA ASP A 12 -22.44 -16.00 -45.41
C ASP A 12 -23.87 -15.52 -45.75
N ALA A 13 -24.90 -15.94 -45.01
CA ALA A 13 -26.28 -15.55 -45.31
C ALA A 13 -26.56 -14.05 -45.09
N ALA A 14 -25.85 -13.39 -44.16
CA ALA A 14 -25.98 -11.95 -43.95
C ALA A 14 -25.14 -11.13 -44.96
N ALA A 15 -24.02 -11.69 -45.42
CA ALA A 15 -23.09 -11.10 -46.37
C ALA A 15 -23.74 -10.78 -47.73
N ALA A 16 -24.57 -11.71 -48.21
CA ALA A 16 -25.20 -11.62 -49.54
C ALA A 16 -26.23 -10.49 -49.66
N SER A 17 -26.69 -9.92 -48.53
CA SER A 17 -27.74 -8.89 -48.49
C SER A 17 -27.23 -7.46 -48.43
N VAL A 18 -25.92 -7.23 -48.28
CA VAL A 18 -25.35 -5.90 -48.03
C VAL A 18 -24.54 -5.44 -49.24
N VAL A 19 -24.88 -4.25 -49.75
CA VAL A 19 -24.21 -3.62 -50.90
C VAL A 19 -22.73 -3.35 -50.56
N PRO A 20 -21.77 -3.62 -51.47
CA PRO A 20 -20.37 -3.27 -51.27
C PRO A 20 -20.18 -1.79 -50.95
N LEU A 21 -19.22 -1.46 -50.09
CA LEU A 21 -19.04 -0.07 -49.61
C LEU A 21 -18.86 0.96 -50.75
N GLY A 22 -18.21 0.57 -51.85
CA GLY A 22 -18.02 1.44 -53.01
C GLY A 22 -19.29 1.73 -53.82
N GLN A 23 -20.38 1.00 -53.58
CA GLN A 23 -21.68 1.16 -54.23
C GLN A 23 -22.77 1.62 -53.24
N LEU A 24 -22.42 1.80 -51.96
CA LEU A 24 -23.35 2.22 -50.92
C LEU A 24 -23.87 3.63 -51.22
N GLN A 25 -25.19 3.75 -51.34
CA GLN A 25 -25.86 5.05 -51.45
C GLN A 25 -26.34 5.50 -50.07
N VAL A 26 -25.69 6.51 -49.49
CA VAL A 26 -25.97 6.98 -48.13
C VAL A 26 -27.38 7.57 -47.96
N LEU A 27 -27.99 8.02 -49.07
CA LEU A 27 -29.36 8.54 -49.09
C LEU A 27 -30.42 7.44 -49.27
N ASP A 28 -30.02 6.20 -49.55
CA ASP A 28 -30.94 5.06 -49.65
C ASP A 28 -31.18 4.46 -48.25
N PRO A 29 -32.40 4.60 -47.69
CA PRO A 29 -32.70 4.14 -46.34
C PRO A 29 -32.64 2.61 -46.21
N VAL A 30 -32.89 1.86 -47.28
CA VAL A 30 -32.86 0.39 -47.26
C VAL A 30 -31.43 -0.11 -47.13
N GLN A 31 -30.52 0.46 -47.93
CA GLN A 31 -29.09 0.11 -47.87
C GLN A 31 -28.46 0.53 -46.54
N MET A 32 -28.84 1.69 -46.02
CA MET A 32 -28.36 2.17 -44.71
C MET A 32 -28.85 1.30 -43.56
N GLU A 33 -30.10 0.81 -43.59
CA GLU A 33 -30.62 -0.12 -42.58
C GLU A 33 -29.90 -1.47 -42.63
N GLN A 34 -29.58 -1.98 -43.83
CA GLN A 34 -28.80 -3.21 -43.99
C GLN A 34 -27.38 -3.04 -43.43
N MET A 35 -26.72 -1.92 -43.75
CA MET A 35 -25.38 -1.60 -43.24
C MET A 35 -25.37 -1.43 -41.72
N HIS A 36 -26.37 -0.74 -41.17
CA HIS A 36 -26.54 -0.61 -39.73
C HIS A 36 -26.76 -1.97 -39.07
N LYS A 37 -27.65 -2.82 -39.60
CA LYS A 37 -27.87 -4.17 -39.07
C LYS A 37 -26.60 -4.98 -39.03
N LEU A 38 -25.73 -4.88 -40.05
CA LEU A 38 -24.45 -5.57 -40.11
C LEU A 38 -23.47 -5.06 -39.05
N LEU A 39 -23.30 -3.73 -38.95
CA LEU A 39 -22.25 -3.11 -38.13
C LEU A 39 -22.63 -2.86 -36.67
N LYS A 40 -23.93 -2.79 -36.32
CA LYS A 40 -24.40 -2.37 -34.98
C LYS A 40 -23.93 -3.24 -33.81
N THR A 41 -23.44 -4.45 -34.08
CA THR A 41 -22.90 -5.36 -33.04
C THR A 41 -21.38 -5.52 -33.13
N LEU A 42 -20.71 -4.90 -34.11
CA LEU A 42 -19.26 -5.04 -34.29
C LEU A 42 -18.54 -4.15 -33.26
N PRO A 43 -17.73 -4.72 -32.33
CA PRO A 43 -17.08 -3.94 -31.27
C PRO A 43 -16.26 -2.76 -31.78
N ASP A 44 -15.49 -2.93 -32.86
CA ASP A 44 -14.66 -1.88 -33.44
C ASP A 44 -15.49 -0.71 -34.00
N ALA A 45 -16.61 -1.00 -34.67
CA ALA A 45 -17.50 0.03 -35.22
C ALA A 45 -18.24 0.78 -34.10
N ILE A 46 -18.68 0.05 -33.06
CA ILE A 46 -19.27 0.64 -31.86
C ILE A 46 -18.24 1.55 -31.18
N HIS A 47 -17.03 1.07 -30.95
CA HIS A 47 -15.97 1.82 -30.30
C HIS A 47 -15.61 3.10 -31.07
N TYR A 48 -15.49 3.02 -32.40
CA TYR A 48 -15.26 4.20 -33.23
C TYR A 48 -16.42 5.19 -33.16
N ASN A 49 -17.68 4.72 -33.30
CA ASN A 49 -18.83 5.60 -33.23
C ASN A 49 -18.93 6.31 -31.87
N LEU A 50 -18.69 5.56 -30.79
CA LEU A 50 -18.65 6.11 -29.44
C LEU A 50 -17.54 7.15 -29.30
N THR A 51 -16.30 6.84 -29.69
CA THR A 51 -15.14 7.72 -29.45
C THR A 51 -15.07 8.94 -30.37
N GLN A 52 -15.47 8.82 -31.64
CA GLN A 52 -15.32 9.88 -32.64
C GLN A 52 -16.57 10.75 -32.81
N HIS A 53 -17.76 10.23 -32.48
CA HIS A 53 -19.01 10.95 -32.73
C HIS A 53 -19.82 11.17 -31.47
N THR A 54 -20.12 10.11 -30.71
CA THR A 54 -21.01 10.21 -29.55
C THR A 54 -20.33 10.94 -28.40
N PHE A 55 -19.18 10.44 -27.90
CA PHE A 55 -18.48 10.99 -26.75
C PHE A 55 -18.06 12.45 -26.91
N PRO A 56 -17.49 12.92 -28.04
CA PRO A 56 -17.15 14.34 -28.18
C PRO A 56 -18.38 15.26 -28.08
N ARG A 57 -19.55 14.78 -28.51
CA ARG A 57 -20.82 15.54 -28.44
C ARG A 57 -21.50 15.45 -27.09
N THR A 58 -21.46 14.28 -26.43
CA THR A 58 -22.19 14.05 -25.19
C THR A 58 -21.35 14.22 -23.93
N MET A 59 -20.03 14.05 -23.99
CA MET A 59 -19.14 14.10 -22.82
C MET A 59 -18.45 15.45 -22.60
N ALA A 60 -18.62 16.44 -23.50
CA ALA A 60 -18.08 17.79 -23.32
C ALA A 60 -18.63 18.47 -22.06
N PHE A 61 -19.93 18.26 -21.78
CA PHE A 61 -20.60 18.75 -20.58
C PHE A 61 -21.47 17.65 -19.98
N GLN A 62 -21.12 17.25 -18.76
CA GLN A 62 -21.89 16.32 -17.95
C GLN A 62 -22.37 17.08 -16.72
N GLN A 63 -23.62 16.82 -16.30
CA GLN A 63 -24.16 17.41 -15.06
C GLN A 63 -23.35 16.96 -13.84
N LEU A 64 -22.87 15.72 -13.85
CA LEU A 64 -21.98 15.16 -12.84
C LEU A 64 -20.61 14.87 -13.48
N LYS A 65 -19.56 15.52 -12.98
CA LYS A 65 -18.18 15.21 -13.34
C LYS A 65 -17.53 14.44 -12.19
N VAL A 66 -17.35 13.14 -12.42
CA VAL A 66 -16.66 12.25 -11.50
C VAL A 66 -15.15 12.46 -11.66
N SER A 67 -14.47 12.79 -10.58
CA SER A 67 -13.02 12.85 -10.47
C SER A 67 -12.48 11.52 -9.95
N ALA A 68 -11.27 11.15 -10.36
CA ALA A 68 -10.59 9.96 -9.82
C ALA A 68 -10.06 10.22 -8.39
N CYS A 69 -10.94 10.46 -7.42
CA CYS A 69 -10.58 10.62 -6.02
C CYS A 69 -11.37 9.65 -5.11
N GLY A 70 -10.72 9.16 -4.07
CA GLY A 70 -11.34 8.21 -3.12
C GLY A 70 -12.56 8.79 -2.38
N HIS A 71 -12.65 10.11 -2.28
CA HIS A 71 -13.82 10.79 -1.71
C HIS A 71 -15.10 10.49 -2.49
N GLU A 72 -15.05 10.42 -3.82
CA GLU A 72 -16.23 10.14 -4.63
C GLU A 72 -16.72 8.69 -4.47
N LEU A 73 -15.80 7.74 -4.23
CA LEU A 73 -16.13 6.36 -3.89
C LEU A 73 -16.81 6.25 -2.52
N GLY A 74 -16.34 7.04 -1.53
CA GLY A 74 -16.88 7.05 -0.18
C GLY A 74 -18.12 7.93 -0.01
N SER A 75 -18.40 8.84 -0.95
CA SER A 75 -19.55 9.73 -0.90
C SER A 75 -20.77 9.15 -1.61
N SER A 76 -21.91 9.82 -1.44
CA SER A 76 -23.17 9.52 -2.10
C SER A 76 -23.22 9.82 -3.60
N MET A 77 -22.15 10.42 -4.16
CA MET A 77 -22.09 10.79 -5.58
C MET A 77 -22.15 9.57 -6.51
N LEU A 78 -21.54 8.45 -6.14
CA LEU A 78 -21.45 7.24 -6.98
C LEU A 78 -22.36 6.10 -6.49
N PHE A 79 -22.44 5.90 -5.18
CA PHE A 79 -23.14 4.76 -4.60
C PHE A 79 -24.13 5.24 -3.55
N SER A 80 -25.37 4.77 -3.60
CA SER A 80 -26.40 5.14 -2.62
C SER A 80 -26.25 4.43 -1.27
N ARG A 81 -25.68 3.22 -1.26
CA ARG A 81 -25.35 2.43 -0.06
C ARG A 81 -23.87 2.11 -0.05
N ARG A 82 -23.23 2.34 1.10
CA ARG A 82 -21.77 2.25 1.28
C ARG A 82 -21.53 1.59 2.63
N ILE A 83 -20.73 0.53 2.64
CA ILE A 83 -20.30 -0.17 3.85
C ILE A 83 -18.81 -0.37 3.70
N GLY A 84 -18.04 0.07 4.71
CA GLY A 84 -16.60 -0.01 4.71
C GLY A 84 -16.09 -0.60 6.02
N PHE A 85 -14.95 -1.26 5.95
CA PHE A 85 -14.16 -1.60 7.12
C PHE A 85 -12.84 -0.86 7.02
N SER A 86 -12.43 -0.23 8.12
CA SER A 86 -11.12 0.42 8.22
C SER A 86 -10.25 -0.36 9.19
N GLY A 87 -9.09 -0.81 8.71
CA GLY A 87 -8.03 -1.37 9.58
C GLY A 87 -7.20 -0.29 10.29
N THR A 88 -7.65 0.95 10.24
CA THR A 88 -6.91 2.14 10.62
C THR A 88 -7.82 3.09 11.41
N PRO A 89 -7.46 3.51 12.64
CA PRO A 89 -8.28 4.48 13.37
C PRO A 89 -8.16 5.84 12.69
N SER A 90 -9.07 6.15 11.78
CA SER A 90 -9.21 7.46 11.16
C SER A 90 -10.69 7.72 10.92
N ASN A 91 -11.13 8.91 11.33
CA ASN A 91 -12.48 9.40 11.08
C ASN A 91 -12.53 10.36 9.88
N LEU A 92 -11.46 10.42 9.08
CA LEU A 92 -11.43 11.23 7.86
C LEU A 92 -12.23 10.55 6.76
N LEU A 93 -13.54 10.66 6.87
CA LEU A 93 -14.52 10.10 5.95
C LEU A 93 -15.39 11.20 5.35
N PRO A 94 -15.91 11.01 4.12
CA PRO A 94 -16.98 11.86 3.60
C PRO A 94 -18.13 11.96 4.60
N LEU A 95 -18.71 13.15 4.76
CA LEU A 95 -19.73 13.42 5.78
C LEU A 95 -20.95 12.50 5.64
N ASP A 96 -21.28 12.17 4.39
CA ASP A 96 -22.40 11.30 4.01
C ASP A 96 -22.11 9.80 4.14
N LEU A 97 -20.88 9.40 4.46
CA LEU A 97 -20.54 8.02 4.82
C LEU A 97 -20.89 7.70 6.28
N GLY A 98 -20.95 8.73 7.14
CA GLY A 98 -21.25 8.61 8.57
C GLY A 98 -20.03 8.31 9.44
N ASP A 99 -20.29 7.90 10.68
CA ASP A 99 -19.26 7.69 11.69
C ASP A 99 -18.67 6.27 11.67
N CYS A 100 -17.37 6.16 11.96
CA CYS A 100 -16.73 4.89 12.25
C CYS A 100 -17.21 4.32 13.59
N SER A 101 -17.67 3.08 13.59
CA SER A 101 -17.88 2.31 14.83
C SER A 101 -16.59 1.64 15.24
N TYR A 102 -16.06 2.03 16.41
CA TYR A 102 -14.82 1.49 16.95
C TYR A 102 -15.10 0.31 17.88
N GLU A 103 -14.28 -0.73 17.80
CA GLU A 103 -14.25 -1.77 18.83
C GLU A 103 -13.61 -1.20 20.11
N PRO A 104 -14.33 -1.19 21.25
CA PRO A 104 -13.81 -0.63 22.49
C PRO A 104 -12.49 -1.30 22.93
N GLY A 105 -11.48 -0.48 23.19
CA GLY A 105 -10.19 -0.91 23.75
C GLY A 105 -9.16 -1.41 22.74
N SER A 106 -9.48 -1.51 21.45
CA SER A 106 -8.54 -2.02 20.44
C SER A 106 -7.28 -1.14 20.28
N ASP A 107 -7.45 0.18 20.19
CA ASP A 107 -6.31 1.12 20.15
C ASP A 107 -5.50 1.09 21.45
N GLY A 108 -6.19 0.96 22.59
CA GLY A 108 -5.55 0.85 23.90
C GLY A 108 -4.65 -0.39 24.01
N ARG A 109 -5.08 -1.54 23.45
CA ARG A 109 -4.24 -2.75 23.38
C ARG A 109 -3.01 -2.54 22.51
N ILE A 110 -3.16 -1.86 21.36
CA ILE A 110 -2.04 -1.55 20.47
C ILE A 110 -1.01 -0.68 21.18
N VAL A 111 -1.44 0.44 21.75
CA VAL A 111 -0.55 1.36 22.48
C VAL A 111 0.11 0.65 23.66
N SER A 112 -0.67 -0.11 24.44
CA SER A 112 -0.16 -0.85 25.60
C SER A 112 0.91 -1.86 25.22
N ALA A 113 0.72 -2.62 24.14
CA ALA A 113 1.70 -3.60 23.67
C ALA A 113 2.99 -2.91 23.18
N LEU A 114 2.85 -1.86 22.37
CA LEU A 114 3.99 -1.19 21.74
C LEU A 114 4.80 -0.27 22.67
N THR A 115 4.23 0.09 23.83
CA THR A 115 4.90 0.88 24.88
C THR A 115 5.38 0.02 26.06
N ASN A 116 5.16 -1.29 26.03
CA ASN A 116 5.57 -2.18 27.10
C ASN A 116 7.08 -2.48 27.01
N PRO A 117 7.90 -2.18 28.03
CA PRO A 117 9.35 -2.41 28.00
C PRO A 117 9.74 -3.90 27.95
N LYS A 118 8.82 -4.83 28.23
CA LYS A 118 9.04 -6.27 28.02
C LYS A 118 8.93 -6.68 26.55
N VAL A 119 8.30 -5.85 25.73
CA VAL A 119 7.97 -6.10 24.33
C VAL A 119 8.79 -5.23 23.39
N THR A 120 8.97 -3.96 23.77
CA THR A 120 9.65 -2.93 22.99
C THR A 120 10.90 -2.49 23.72
N SER A 121 11.99 -2.42 22.98
CA SER A 121 13.23 -1.75 23.37
C SER A 121 13.66 -0.81 22.26
N ALA A 122 14.63 0.05 22.49
CA ALA A 122 15.04 1.04 21.50
C ALA A 122 16.51 1.42 21.69
N GLU A 123 17.16 1.78 20.60
CA GLU A 123 18.45 2.47 20.62
C GLU A 123 18.47 3.62 19.63
N GLN A 124 19.28 4.63 19.95
CA GLN A 124 19.62 5.67 19.00
C GLN A 124 20.81 5.18 18.16
N LEU A 125 20.70 5.32 16.84
CA LEU A 125 21.81 5.06 15.92
C LEU A 125 22.94 6.08 16.11
N PRO A 126 24.19 5.73 15.77
CA PRO A 126 25.33 6.63 15.94
C PRO A 126 25.22 7.87 15.03
N ALA A 127 26.01 8.90 15.33
CA ALA A 127 25.98 10.16 14.60
C ALA A 127 26.38 10.02 13.12
N ASP A 128 27.27 9.08 12.82
CA ASP A 128 27.77 8.75 11.49
C ASP A 128 26.95 7.61 10.82
N TRP A 129 25.67 7.48 11.18
CA TRP A 129 24.82 6.45 10.61
C TRP A 129 24.72 6.57 9.08
N SER A 130 24.57 5.41 8.44
CA SER A 130 24.25 5.27 7.02
C SER A 130 23.42 4.01 6.83
N PRO A 131 22.75 3.81 5.68
CA PRO A 131 22.03 2.56 5.39
C PRO A 131 22.92 1.33 5.58
N ALA A 132 24.19 1.39 5.16
CA ALA A 132 25.15 0.30 5.32
C ALA A 132 25.49 0.03 6.79
N VAL A 133 25.73 1.10 7.59
CA VAL A 133 25.98 0.96 9.04
C VAL A 133 24.77 0.36 9.75
N LEU A 134 23.56 0.80 9.38
CA LEU A 134 22.31 0.25 9.91
C LEU A 134 22.22 -1.26 9.62
N LEU A 135 22.33 -1.65 8.34
CA LEU A 135 22.26 -3.06 7.94
C LEU A 135 23.32 -3.91 8.63
N HIS A 136 24.54 -3.41 8.75
CA HIS A 136 25.61 -4.11 9.46
C HIS A 136 25.25 -4.32 10.93
N ARG A 137 24.79 -3.29 11.64
CA ARG A 137 24.38 -3.40 13.05
C ARG A 137 23.26 -4.41 13.24
N VAL A 138 22.26 -4.40 12.36
CA VAL A 138 21.17 -5.39 12.37
C VAL A 138 21.72 -6.81 12.19
N ALA A 139 22.60 -7.01 11.21
CA ALA A 139 23.13 -8.32 10.87
C ALA A 139 24.08 -8.90 11.94
N THR A 140 24.82 -8.04 12.65
CA THR A 140 25.82 -8.46 13.65
C THR A 140 25.37 -8.30 15.10
N ALA A 141 24.08 -8.02 15.34
CA ALA A 141 23.55 -7.85 16.69
C ALA A 141 23.68 -9.12 17.54
N SER A 142 23.90 -8.94 18.84
CA SER A 142 23.92 -10.02 19.83
C SER A 142 23.04 -9.64 21.02
N PRO A 143 21.96 -10.37 21.31
CA PRO A 143 21.44 -11.52 20.56
C PRO A 143 20.96 -11.14 19.14
N PRO A 144 20.87 -12.12 18.20
CA PRO A 144 20.52 -11.84 16.82
C PRO A 144 19.06 -11.40 16.65
N PHE A 145 18.85 -10.43 15.77
CA PHE A 145 17.53 -10.08 15.25
C PHE A 145 17.09 -11.07 14.16
N HIS A 146 15.78 -11.18 13.96
CA HIS A 146 15.15 -12.12 13.02
C HIS A 146 14.41 -11.40 11.90
N ALA A 147 14.17 -10.10 12.04
CA ALA A 147 13.62 -9.30 10.97
C ALA A 147 14.09 -7.84 11.04
N LEU A 148 14.10 -7.18 9.90
CA LEU A 148 14.23 -5.74 9.75
C LEU A 148 12.97 -5.23 9.04
N ILE A 149 12.27 -4.31 9.70
CA ILE A 149 11.06 -3.68 9.21
C ILE A 149 11.40 -2.20 8.97
N ASP A 150 11.66 -1.85 7.73
CA ASP A 150 12.08 -0.50 7.35
C ASP A 150 10.88 0.45 7.16
N THR A 151 10.11 0.66 8.22
CA THR A 151 8.99 1.62 8.20
C THR A 151 9.46 3.06 8.00
N GLY A 152 10.68 3.38 8.43
CA GLY A 152 11.27 4.71 8.34
C GLY A 152 11.89 5.06 6.99
N ALA A 153 11.86 4.14 6.02
CA ALA A 153 12.51 4.30 4.71
C ALA A 153 13.99 4.67 4.80
N LEU A 154 14.69 4.12 5.79
CA LEU A 154 16.10 4.44 6.05
C LEU A 154 17.04 3.68 5.10
N ILE A 155 16.60 2.57 4.52
CA ILE A 155 17.37 1.82 3.53
C ILE A 155 17.13 2.41 2.14
N THR A 156 18.05 3.28 1.72
CA THR A 156 18.00 3.95 0.42
C THR A 156 19.05 3.39 -0.54
N ASN A 157 18.82 3.53 -1.84
CA ASN A 157 19.74 3.13 -2.92
C ASN A 157 20.06 1.62 -2.97
N MET A 158 19.19 0.78 -2.42
CA MET A 158 19.29 -0.68 -2.52
C MET A 158 17.91 -1.23 -2.84
N ASP A 159 17.83 -2.20 -3.75
CA ASP A 159 16.59 -2.97 -3.89
C ASP A 159 16.49 -4.05 -2.80
N ASN A 160 15.31 -4.66 -2.66
CA ASN A 160 15.09 -5.66 -1.60
C ASN A 160 16.00 -6.90 -1.72
N ARG A 161 16.44 -7.23 -2.95
CA ARG A 161 17.37 -8.34 -3.19
C ARG A 161 18.79 -7.96 -2.79
N ASP A 162 19.21 -6.73 -3.05
CA ASP A 162 20.51 -6.19 -2.63
C ASP A 162 20.61 -6.20 -1.11
N VAL A 163 19.55 -5.77 -0.42
CA VAL A 163 19.46 -5.83 1.05
C VAL A 163 19.53 -7.27 1.53
N ALA A 164 18.78 -8.18 0.91
CA ALA A 164 18.81 -9.60 1.27
C ALA A 164 20.20 -10.22 1.07
N ALA A 165 20.90 -9.88 -0.01
CA ALA A 165 22.26 -10.33 -0.30
C ALA A 165 23.26 -9.78 0.71
N TYR A 166 23.15 -8.49 1.05
CA TYR A 166 23.97 -7.85 2.07
C TYR A 166 23.77 -8.54 3.43
N LEU A 167 22.52 -8.69 3.87
CA LEU A 167 22.18 -9.37 5.11
C LEU A 167 22.70 -10.81 5.10
N MET A 168 22.53 -11.57 4.01
CA MET A 168 23.02 -12.95 3.92
C MET A 168 24.54 -13.05 4.11
N ASN A 169 25.31 -12.04 3.67
CA ASN A 169 26.76 -12.02 3.83
C ASN A 169 27.22 -11.75 5.27
N HIS A 170 26.43 -11.02 6.05
CA HIS A 170 26.85 -10.53 7.38
C HIS A 170 26.10 -11.20 8.54
N LEU A 171 24.93 -11.78 8.29
CA LEU A 171 24.15 -12.52 9.29
C LEU A 171 24.90 -13.77 9.75
N PRO A 172 24.78 -14.14 11.03
CA PRO A 172 25.45 -15.31 11.57
C PRO A 172 25.03 -16.60 10.85
N PRO A 173 25.87 -17.66 10.89
CA PRO A 173 25.58 -18.94 10.23
C PRO A 173 24.30 -19.64 10.72
N THR A 174 23.69 -19.18 11.81
CA THR A 174 22.41 -19.68 12.31
C THR A 174 21.23 -19.38 11.38
N PHE A 175 21.35 -18.36 10.51
CA PHE A 175 20.35 -18.05 9.50
C PHE A 175 20.70 -18.69 8.16
N ASP A 176 19.84 -19.57 7.65
CA ASP A 176 20.03 -20.29 6.39
C ASP A 176 19.30 -19.61 5.20
N ALA A 177 18.41 -18.65 5.46
CA ALA A 177 17.71 -17.89 4.43
C ALA A 177 17.40 -16.44 4.85
N VAL A 178 17.39 -15.53 3.87
CA VAL A 178 16.85 -14.17 4.02
C VAL A 178 15.60 -14.05 3.15
N VAL A 179 14.46 -13.76 3.77
CA VAL A 179 13.17 -13.55 3.12
C VAL A 179 13.00 -12.07 2.81
N TYR A 180 12.51 -11.76 1.62
CA TYR A 180 12.20 -10.41 1.17
C TYR A 180 11.06 -10.44 0.14
N LEU A 181 10.51 -9.28 -0.19
CA LEU A 181 9.52 -9.11 -1.26
C LEU A 181 10.21 -8.60 -2.52
N ASP A 182 10.00 -9.30 -3.65
CA ASP A 182 10.52 -8.85 -4.94
C ASP A 182 9.67 -7.73 -5.55
N SER A 183 10.09 -7.19 -6.70
CA SER A 183 9.40 -6.11 -7.41
C SER A 183 8.00 -6.47 -7.93
N ALA A 184 7.59 -7.73 -7.83
CA ALA A 184 6.27 -8.22 -8.19
C ALA A 184 5.45 -8.64 -6.96
N ASP A 185 5.82 -8.14 -5.78
CA ASP A 185 5.17 -8.44 -4.49
C ASP A 185 5.20 -9.92 -4.08
N ARG A 186 6.14 -10.70 -4.63
CA ARG A 186 6.26 -12.12 -4.30
C ARG A 186 7.20 -12.30 -3.14
N GLN A 187 6.82 -13.20 -2.22
CA GLN A 187 7.67 -13.61 -1.11
C GLN A 187 8.79 -14.52 -1.62
N MET A 188 10.02 -14.02 -1.57
CA MET A 188 11.21 -14.71 -2.04
C MET A 188 12.16 -14.98 -0.86
N ALA A 189 12.87 -16.10 -0.91
CA ALA A 189 13.89 -16.48 0.07
C ALA A 189 15.22 -16.67 -0.65
N LEU A 190 16.22 -15.85 -0.30
CA LEU A 190 17.61 -16.04 -0.70
C LEU A 190 18.24 -17.08 0.23
N LEU A 191 18.69 -18.21 -0.32
CA LEU A 191 19.28 -19.31 0.44
C LEU A 191 20.79 -19.12 0.64
N ARG A 192 21.28 -19.43 1.84
CA ARG A 192 22.72 -19.31 2.15
C ARG A 192 23.57 -20.28 1.34
N ALA A 193 23.13 -21.54 1.25
CA ALA A 193 23.93 -22.66 0.73
C ALA A 193 24.41 -22.47 -0.71
N ASN A 194 23.55 -21.94 -1.58
CA ASN A 194 23.81 -21.84 -3.03
C ASN A 194 23.50 -20.45 -3.60
N ARG A 195 23.09 -19.48 -2.78
CA ARG A 195 22.68 -18.13 -3.19
C ARG A 195 21.54 -18.10 -4.20
N LEU A 196 20.78 -19.20 -4.31
CA LEU A 196 19.56 -19.22 -5.11
C LEU A 196 18.44 -18.51 -4.37
N THR A 197 17.63 -17.79 -5.14
CA THR A 197 16.38 -17.20 -4.67
C THR A 197 15.24 -18.14 -5.07
N VAL A 198 14.43 -18.57 -4.11
CA VAL A 198 13.25 -19.41 -4.33
C VAL A 198 12.00 -18.76 -3.73
N PRO A 199 10.79 -19.02 -4.24
CA PRO A 199 9.57 -18.61 -3.56
C PRO A 199 9.52 -19.15 -2.13
N VAL A 200 9.02 -18.37 -1.17
CA VAL A 200 8.93 -18.78 0.24
C VAL A 200 8.10 -20.06 0.42
N SER A 201 7.10 -20.29 -0.43
CA SER A 201 6.30 -21.52 -0.47
C SER A 201 7.12 -22.79 -0.80
N GLN A 202 8.28 -22.63 -1.44
CA GLN A 202 9.21 -23.71 -1.79
C GLN A 202 10.45 -23.72 -0.88
N CYS A 203 10.53 -22.81 0.09
CA CYS A 203 11.64 -22.71 1.01
C CYS A 203 11.45 -23.67 2.20
N GLY A 204 12.30 -24.71 2.27
CA GLY A 204 12.31 -25.71 3.35
C GLY A 204 13.03 -25.27 4.63
N VAL A 205 13.64 -24.08 4.67
CA VAL A 205 14.38 -23.60 5.86
C VAL A 205 13.41 -23.37 7.03
N PRO A 206 13.64 -23.85 8.25
CA PRO A 206 12.74 -23.58 9.39
C PRO A 206 12.62 -22.09 9.71
N LEU A 207 11.47 -21.61 10.22
CA LEU A 207 11.23 -20.19 10.53
C LEU A 207 12.28 -19.57 11.46
N ALA A 208 12.77 -20.34 12.44
CA ALA A 208 13.80 -19.90 13.39
C ALA A 208 15.18 -19.64 12.73
N LYS A 209 15.39 -20.16 11.52
CA LYS A 209 16.62 -19.97 10.72
C LYS A 209 16.43 -19.02 9.55
N ARG A 210 15.32 -18.28 9.52
CA ARG A 210 15.04 -17.26 8.50
C ARG A 210 15.23 -15.87 9.11
N PHE A 211 15.84 -14.98 8.35
CA PHE A 211 15.77 -13.55 8.61
C PHE A 211 14.79 -12.92 7.61
N THR A 212 13.95 -11.97 8.01
CA THR A 212 13.00 -11.32 7.09
C THR A 212 13.29 -9.83 6.95
N PHE A 213 13.36 -9.34 5.72
CA PHE A 213 13.40 -7.91 5.42
C PHE A 213 12.03 -7.46 4.87
N PHE A 214 11.45 -6.44 5.49
CA PHE A 214 10.28 -5.71 5.02
C PHE A 214 10.71 -4.28 4.69
N ASP A 215 10.53 -3.85 3.45
CA ASP A 215 10.72 -2.45 3.06
C ASP A 215 9.47 -1.62 3.38
N GLN A 216 9.58 -0.29 3.23
CA GLN A 216 8.49 0.63 3.54
C GLN A 216 7.23 0.34 2.71
N ASN A 217 7.36 0.20 1.39
CA ASN A 217 6.25 0.07 0.46
C ASN A 217 5.44 -1.21 0.69
N HIS A 218 6.11 -2.29 1.07
CA HIS A 218 5.47 -3.59 1.26
C HIS A 218 5.30 -3.96 2.74
N THR A 219 5.29 -2.96 3.62
CA THR A 219 4.76 -3.10 4.98
C THR A 219 3.24 -3.25 5.03
N THR A 220 2.54 -3.33 3.88
CA THR A 220 1.08 -3.52 3.79
C THR A 220 0.72 -4.77 2.97
N GLY A 221 -0.30 -5.54 3.37
CA GLY A 221 -0.85 -6.64 2.56
C GLY A 221 -0.18 -8.02 2.64
N THR A 222 1.11 -8.13 2.94
CA THR A 222 1.83 -9.42 2.92
C THR A 222 1.95 -10.07 4.31
N ASP A 223 1.61 -11.37 4.42
CA ASP A 223 1.80 -12.17 5.64
C ASP A 223 3.01 -13.10 5.53
N VAL A 224 4.12 -12.75 6.20
CA VAL A 224 5.33 -13.58 6.27
C VAL A 224 5.47 -14.12 7.70
N LYS A 225 5.26 -15.42 7.87
CA LYS A 225 5.35 -16.08 9.18
C LYS A 225 6.74 -15.93 9.79
N GLN A 226 6.78 -15.59 11.08
CA GLN A 226 8.00 -15.43 11.87
C GLN A 226 8.10 -16.51 12.95
N ALA A 227 9.29 -16.72 13.51
CA ALA A 227 9.47 -17.60 14.66
C ALA A 227 8.76 -17.04 15.92
N GLN A 228 8.34 -17.91 16.84
CA GLN A 228 7.56 -17.51 18.03
C GLN A 228 8.32 -16.58 18.98
N THR A 229 9.65 -16.68 19.04
CA THR A 229 10.52 -15.85 19.88
C THR A 229 11.30 -14.81 19.08
N ALA A 230 10.87 -14.53 17.84
CA ALA A 230 11.55 -13.62 16.94
C ALA A 230 11.59 -12.19 17.51
N VAL A 231 12.71 -11.51 17.29
CA VAL A 231 12.89 -10.10 17.62
C VAL A 231 13.13 -9.33 16.33
N ALA A 232 12.32 -8.31 16.05
CA ALA A 232 12.46 -7.49 14.86
C ALA A 232 13.01 -6.10 15.17
N VAL A 233 13.84 -5.59 14.28
CA VAL A 233 14.20 -4.18 14.25
C VAL A 233 13.12 -3.41 13.48
N VAL A 234 12.66 -2.30 14.03
CA VAL A 234 11.73 -1.37 13.38
C VAL A 234 12.41 -0.01 13.26
N THR A 235 12.55 0.49 12.04
CA THR A 235 13.18 1.81 11.81
C THR A 235 12.18 2.93 11.96
N ILE A 236 12.58 4.03 12.62
CA ILE A 236 11.73 5.20 12.82
C ILE A 236 12.22 6.35 11.94
N GLY A 237 11.36 6.79 11.03
CA GLY A 237 11.59 7.89 10.10
C GLY A 237 10.91 9.20 10.53
N LYS A 238 11.37 10.32 9.95
CA LYS A 238 10.92 11.67 10.32
C LYS A 238 9.46 11.98 9.94
N ASP A 239 8.95 11.35 8.88
CA ASP A 239 7.62 11.62 8.33
C ASP A 239 6.60 10.56 8.74
N MET A 240 6.97 9.66 9.66
CA MET A 240 6.09 8.60 10.14
C MET A 240 5.04 9.11 11.13
N VAL A 241 3.89 8.43 11.13
CA VAL A 241 2.87 8.52 12.18
C VAL A 241 2.76 7.22 12.97
N PHE A 242 2.02 7.25 14.08
CA PHE A 242 1.86 6.07 14.94
C PHE A 242 1.26 4.86 14.19
N ARG A 243 0.41 5.14 13.19
CA ARG A 243 -0.15 4.13 12.29
C ARG A 243 0.94 3.33 11.57
N ASP A 244 1.92 4.00 10.98
CA ASP A 244 2.98 3.35 10.18
C ASP A 244 3.84 2.45 11.08
N TYR A 245 4.20 2.96 12.26
CA TYR A 245 4.92 2.21 13.28
C TYR A 245 4.14 0.96 13.73
N ALA A 246 2.87 1.12 14.09
CA ALA A 246 2.04 0.01 14.55
C ALA A 246 1.86 -1.04 13.44
N GLN A 247 1.50 -0.63 12.22
CA GLN A 247 1.30 -1.55 11.10
C GLN A 247 2.58 -2.31 10.72
N GLY A 248 3.73 -1.63 10.73
CA GLY A 248 5.02 -2.26 10.55
C GLY A 248 5.32 -3.28 11.64
N ALA A 249 5.24 -2.87 12.92
CA ALA A 249 5.47 -3.76 14.05
C ALA A 249 4.59 -5.02 13.98
N TYR A 250 3.28 -4.88 13.73
CA TYR A 250 2.35 -6.00 13.66
C TYR A 250 2.55 -6.94 12.45
N ARG A 251 3.53 -6.70 11.56
CA ARG A 251 4.00 -7.72 10.58
C ARG A 251 4.54 -8.97 11.27
N MET A 252 5.02 -8.82 12.49
CA MET A 252 5.48 -9.94 13.33
C MET A 252 4.33 -10.88 13.73
N ARG A 253 3.09 -10.37 13.84
CA ARG A 253 1.84 -11.06 14.25
C ARG A 253 1.78 -11.57 15.70
N GLY A 254 2.92 -11.84 16.35
CA GLY A 254 3.01 -12.36 17.72
C GLY A 254 3.65 -11.42 18.74
N ILE A 255 3.65 -10.10 18.49
CA ILE A 255 4.18 -9.10 19.43
C ILE A 255 3.47 -9.21 20.78
N GLY A 256 4.25 -9.30 21.87
CA GLY A 256 3.71 -9.48 23.21
C GLY A 256 3.30 -10.93 23.53
N GLN A 257 3.39 -11.84 22.56
CA GLN A 257 3.15 -13.27 22.71
C GLN A 257 4.42 -14.07 22.35
N GLY A 258 5.54 -13.68 22.98
CA GLY A 258 6.87 -14.26 22.73
C GLY A 258 7.75 -13.44 21.79
N GLN A 259 7.16 -12.78 20.79
CA GLN A 259 7.92 -11.89 19.90
C GLN A 259 8.04 -10.48 20.48
N ARG A 260 9.13 -9.82 20.09
CA ARG A 260 9.51 -8.50 20.58
C ARG A 260 9.98 -7.62 19.42
N ILE A 261 10.07 -6.32 19.68
CA ILE A 261 10.59 -5.34 18.74
C ILE A 261 11.69 -4.48 19.37
N HIS A 262 12.55 -3.99 18.51
CA HIS A 262 13.65 -3.10 18.86
C HIS A 262 13.65 -1.91 17.90
N LEU A 263 13.53 -0.70 18.43
CA LEU A 263 13.42 0.51 17.62
C LEU A 263 14.79 1.06 17.29
N TYR A 264 15.03 1.33 16.02
CA TYR A 264 16.19 2.09 15.55
C TYR A 264 15.77 3.53 15.26
N VAL A 265 16.32 4.46 16.03
CA VAL A 265 16.01 5.89 15.93
C VAL A 265 17.25 6.63 15.45
N ILE A 266 17.16 7.28 14.30
CA ILE A 266 18.27 8.12 13.79
C ILE A 266 18.42 9.40 14.64
N PRO A 267 19.64 9.97 14.76
CA PRO A 267 19.90 11.16 15.57
C PRO A 267 18.98 12.35 15.26
N GLU A 268 18.64 12.56 13.98
CA GLU A 268 17.76 13.62 13.53
C GLU A 268 16.33 13.45 14.06
N VAL A 269 15.86 12.21 14.14
CA VAL A 269 14.54 11.88 14.70
C VAL A 269 14.58 11.98 16.22
N ALA A 270 15.64 11.49 16.88
CA ALA A 270 15.82 11.65 18.32
C ALA A 270 15.80 13.14 18.73
N GLY A 271 16.48 14.00 17.97
CA GLY A 271 16.45 15.46 18.17
C GLY A 271 15.05 16.06 18.00
N ARG A 272 14.27 15.57 17.02
CA ARG A 272 12.87 16.00 16.82
C ARG A 272 11.97 15.57 17.98
N ILE A 273 12.10 14.34 18.46
CA ILE A 273 11.34 13.83 19.61
C ILE A 273 11.64 14.71 20.84
N ALA A 274 12.92 14.94 21.14
CA ALA A 274 13.33 15.78 22.25
C ALA A 274 12.81 17.22 22.12
N HIS A 275 12.83 17.80 20.91
CA HIS A 275 12.31 19.14 20.66
C HIS A 275 10.79 19.23 20.84
N VAL A 276 10.03 18.27 20.32
CA VAL A 276 8.56 18.29 20.35
C VAL A 276 8.01 17.98 21.73
N LEU A 277 8.56 16.97 22.43
CA LEU A 277 8.11 16.61 23.78
C LEU A 277 8.64 17.61 24.82
N GLY A 278 9.81 18.19 24.58
CA GLY A 278 10.48 19.08 25.53
C GLY A 278 10.83 18.39 26.86
N THR A 279 11.38 19.15 27.80
CA THR A 279 11.79 18.62 29.10
C THR A 279 10.64 18.25 30.03
N LYS A 280 9.44 18.79 29.78
CA LYS A 280 8.26 18.58 30.62
C LYS A 280 7.52 17.27 30.31
N HIS A 281 7.51 16.83 29.05
CA HIS A 281 6.74 15.65 28.63
C HIS A 281 7.61 14.47 28.21
N ALA A 282 8.89 14.67 27.90
CA ALA A 282 9.81 13.56 27.66
C ALA A 282 10.00 12.71 28.92
N THR A 283 9.85 11.40 28.79
CA THR A 283 10.02 10.46 29.90
C THR A 283 11.44 9.92 30.00
N GLY A 284 12.27 10.14 28.98
CA GLY A 284 13.60 9.56 28.85
C GLY A 284 13.58 8.08 28.47
N ARG A 285 12.38 7.54 28.18
CA ARG A 285 12.15 6.15 27.78
C ARG A 285 11.70 6.12 26.33
N PRO A 286 12.57 5.75 25.38
CA PRO A 286 12.23 5.85 23.97
C PRO A 286 11.04 4.95 23.57
N GLU A 287 10.79 3.84 24.28
CA GLU A 287 9.63 2.98 24.06
C GLU A 287 8.28 3.68 24.37
N VAL A 288 8.30 4.79 25.11
CA VAL A 288 7.14 5.65 25.37
C VAL A 288 7.21 6.94 24.54
N ASP A 289 8.37 7.56 24.50
CA ASP A 289 8.58 8.86 23.87
C ASP A 289 8.42 8.78 22.34
N VAL A 290 8.87 7.69 21.70
CA VAL A 290 8.70 7.48 20.25
C VAL A 290 7.20 7.36 19.88
N PRO A 291 6.39 6.47 20.49
CA PRO A 291 4.95 6.45 20.27
C PRO A 291 4.25 7.79 20.53
N ALA A 292 4.62 8.50 21.60
CA ALA A 292 4.03 9.80 21.93
C ALA A 292 4.29 10.83 20.81
N TRP A 293 5.53 10.93 20.33
CA TRP A 293 5.89 11.81 19.23
C TRP A 293 5.16 11.43 17.92
N LEU A 294 5.09 10.13 17.61
CA LEU A 294 4.38 9.63 16.43
C LEU A 294 2.86 9.89 16.47
N LEU A 295 2.24 9.88 17.66
CA LEU A 295 0.84 10.27 17.85
C LEU A 295 0.63 11.76 17.62
N LEU A 296 1.54 12.62 18.11
CA LEU A 296 1.49 14.06 17.83
C LEU A 296 1.65 14.37 16.33
N ASN A 297 2.53 13.64 15.63
CA ASN A 297 2.63 13.72 14.18
C ASN A 297 1.31 13.34 13.49
N ALA A 298 0.66 12.27 13.96
CA ALA A 298 -0.63 11.82 13.43
C ALA A 298 -1.68 12.93 13.57
N MET A 299 -1.82 13.53 14.76
CA MET A 299 -2.76 14.63 15.00
C MET A 299 -2.52 15.82 14.07
N ARG A 300 -1.25 16.19 13.82
CA ARG A 300 -0.90 17.28 12.92
C ARG A 300 -1.29 16.97 11.46
N ILE A 301 -0.97 15.77 10.99
CA ILE A 301 -1.27 15.34 9.61
C ILE A 301 -2.77 15.22 9.41
N GLU A 302 -3.49 14.60 10.35
CA GLU A 302 -4.94 14.45 10.29
C GLU A 302 -5.66 15.80 10.33
N GLY A 303 -5.15 16.78 11.10
CA GLY A 303 -5.67 18.15 11.10
C GLY A 303 -5.59 18.80 9.72
N LEU A 304 -4.45 18.67 9.02
CA LEU A 304 -4.30 19.19 7.65
C LEU A 304 -5.21 18.45 6.65
N GLN A 305 -5.34 17.14 6.77
CA GLN A 305 -6.22 16.33 5.93
C GLN A 305 -7.70 16.69 6.15
N SER A 306 -8.11 16.95 7.39
CA SER A 306 -9.45 17.40 7.75
C SER A 306 -9.81 18.72 7.06
N VAL A 307 -8.91 19.71 7.10
CA VAL A 307 -9.10 20.99 6.40
C VAL A 307 -9.25 20.79 4.89
N LYS A 308 -8.42 19.93 4.29
CA LYS A 308 -8.50 19.60 2.87
C LYS A 308 -9.82 18.91 2.51
N LEU A 309 -10.27 17.98 3.33
CA LEU A 309 -11.54 17.28 3.16
C LEU A 309 -12.73 18.25 3.25
N ALA A 310 -12.73 19.16 4.24
CA ALA A 310 -13.76 20.18 4.37
C ALA A 310 -13.84 21.09 3.12
N ALA A 311 -12.70 21.50 2.58
CA ALA A 311 -12.66 22.28 1.34
C ALA A 311 -13.22 21.50 0.13
N GLN A 312 -12.94 20.19 0.05
CA GLN A 312 -13.51 19.31 -0.98
C GLN A 312 -15.02 19.14 -0.83
N GLU A 313 -15.52 18.99 0.39
CA GLU A 313 -16.95 18.91 0.67
C GLU A 313 -17.68 20.17 0.21
N VAL A 314 -17.18 21.36 0.57
CA VAL A 314 -17.73 22.65 0.12
C VAL A 314 -17.75 22.74 -1.41
N ALA A 315 -16.65 22.34 -2.06
CA ALA A 315 -16.57 22.33 -3.52
C ALA A 315 -17.55 21.33 -4.17
N ASN A 316 -17.99 20.30 -3.46
CA ASN A 316 -18.87 19.26 -3.98
C ASN A 316 -20.36 19.48 -3.67
N VAL A 317 -20.72 20.50 -2.87
CA VAL A 317 -22.12 20.80 -2.52
C VAL A 317 -23.02 20.90 -3.75
N PHE A 318 -22.57 21.59 -4.80
CA PHE A 318 -23.40 21.73 -6.02
C PHE A 318 -23.58 20.43 -6.81
N ARG A 319 -22.72 19.43 -6.57
CA ARG A 319 -22.71 18.13 -7.25
C ARG A 319 -23.54 17.07 -6.51
N LYS A 320 -23.66 17.18 -5.19
CA LYS A 320 -24.49 16.31 -4.34
C LYS A 320 -25.92 16.87 -4.32
N ARG A 321 -26.80 16.37 -5.20
CA ARG A 321 -28.25 16.67 -5.22
C ARG A 321 -29.06 15.44 -4.93
#